data_AF-A0A9R1HDB6-F1
#
_entry.id   AF-A0A9R1HDB6-F1
#
_cell.length_a   1.000
_cell.length_b   1.000
_cell.length_c   1.000
_cell.angle_alpha   90.00
_cell.angle_beta   90.00
_cell.angle_gamma   90.00
#
_symmetry.space_group_name_H-M   'P 1'
#
loop_
_entity.id
_entity.type
_entity.pdbx_description
1 polymer ?
#
loop_
_entity_poly.entity_id
_entity_poly.type
_entity_poly.pdbx_seq_one_letter_code
_entity_poly.pdbx_strand_id
1 'polypeptide(L)'
;MELPAPMPVTLPLPLPCLVVDHDGAGGEPCTTLLDVSKGEHQHQYHACDGDAHALLRNRRRWMTPHGWVLSCDPSTLATFLWSPQTTEKIDLPPLTPGQEIPLHSSCSLSGKPTAAGFTVVAVEPEKTAVWYCHVGGNASDRPGWVRYEYDVGSVTFPVVNDRRIQGKKFITRLTAVGGKFYFFKSHDELGVLEFSPAPLHSSVPVRAVERPPGTTCMAPSFVELGGELYLASAFLHYDSGGATSVLGCGVYKLDLAGKRWCKVSDIGDRAFLMCPLYFSGCCSATASGLRPNCVYWMGLCDDDLLRVFDIDRNEGTHGVHDPCKDISGANRNAVWMLPSDEP
;
A
#
# COMPACT_ATOMS: atom_id res chain seq x y z
N MET A 1 -21.23 -46.37 -8.03
CA MET A 1 -20.80 -45.28 -8.91
C MET A 1 -21.13 -43.99 -8.16
N GLU A 2 -20.23 -43.60 -7.25
CA GLU A 2 -20.38 -42.33 -6.53
C GLU A 2 -20.13 -41.20 -7.52
N LEU A 3 -21.08 -40.27 -7.59
CA LEU A 3 -20.90 -39.01 -8.31
C LEU A 3 -19.78 -38.22 -7.60
N PRO A 4 -18.82 -37.63 -8.34
CA PRO A 4 -17.81 -36.78 -7.73
C PRO A 4 -18.51 -35.60 -7.04
N ALA A 5 -18.09 -35.32 -5.80
CA ALA A 5 -18.56 -34.16 -5.06
C ALA A 5 -18.33 -32.89 -5.91
N PRO A 6 -19.30 -31.96 -5.98
CA PRO A 6 -19.11 -30.71 -6.71
C PRO A 6 -17.89 -29.98 -6.12
N MET A 7 -16.93 -29.63 -6.97
CA MET A 7 -15.81 -28.79 -6.54
C MET A 7 -16.36 -27.49 -5.96
N PRO A 8 -15.86 -27.03 -4.79
CA PRO A 8 -16.33 -25.79 -4.19
C PRO A 8 -16.09 -24.67 -5.19
N VAL A 9 -17.19 -24.08 -5.67
CA VAL A 9 -17.16 -22.90 -6.53
C VAL A 9 -16.53 -21.78 -5.69
N THR A 10 -15.29 -21.45 -5.99
CA THR A 10 -14.57 -20.34 -5.40
C THR A 10 -15.26 -19.07 -5.91
N LEU A 11 -16.08 -18.43 -5.08
CA LEU A 11 -16.65 -17.13 -5.44
C LEU A 11 -15.49 -16.15 -5.70
N PRO A 12 -15.55 -15.36 -6.80
CA PRO A 12 -14.51 -14.39 -7.08
C PRO A 12 -14.43 -13.37 -5.94
N LEU A 13 -13.20 -12.98 -5.59
CA LEU A 13 -12.96 -12.00 -4.55
C LEU A 13 -13.52 -10.63 -4.94
N PRO A 14 -14.16 -9.88 -4.01
CA PRO A 14 -14.75 -8.58 -4.31
C PRO A 14 -13.66 -7.51 -4.35
N LEU A 15 -12.92 -7.41 -5.46
CA LEU A 15 -11.78 -6.52 -5.58
C LEU A 15 -12.17 -5.14 -6.17
N PRO A 16 -11.63 -4.03 -5.64
CA PRO A 16 -10.76 -3.95 -4.48
C PRO A 16 -11.54 -4.14 -3.17
N CYS A 17 -10.88 -4.70 -2.17
CA CYS A 17 -11.43 -4.83 -0.83
C CYS A 17 -10.43 -4.40 0.24
N LEU A 18 -10.94 -4.05 1.42
CA LEU A 18 -10.10 -3.95 2.62
C LEU A 18 -9.94 -5.34 3.22
N VAL A 19 -8.69 -5.72 3.44
CA VAL A 19 -8.32 -6.90 4.21
C VAL A 19 -8.05 -6.42 5.63
N VAL A 20 -8.87 -6.87 6.58
CA VAL A 20 -8.79 -6.49 7.98
C VAL A 20 -8.36 -7.69 8.81
N ASP A 21 -7.16 -7.59 9.37
CA ASP A 21 -6.69 -8.52 10.40
C ASP A 21 -7.12 -8.01 11.77
N HIS A 22 -7.70 -8.88 12.59
CA HIS A 22 -8.23 -8.55 13.92
C HIS A 22 -8.22 -9.77 14.84
N ASP A 23 -8.32 -9.52 16.14
CA ASP A 23 -8.53 -10.59 17.13
C ASP A 23 -10.02 -10.95 17.17
N GLY A 24 -10.36 -12.22 16.94
CA GLY A 24 -11.73 -12.73 17.04
C GLY A 24 -12.27 -12.71 18.48
N ALA A 25 -13.53 -13.08 18.65
CA ALA A 25 -14.21 -13.01 19.95
C ALA A 25 -13.56 -13.90 21.02
N GLY A 26 -12.86 -14.98 20.62
CA GLY A 26 -12.07 -15.83 21.51
C GLY A 26 -10.59 -15.47 21.60
N GLY A 27 -10.15 -14.38 20.95
CA GLY A 27 -8.75 -13.94 20.88
C GLY A 27 -7.93 -14.64 19.79
N GLU A 28 -8.55 -15.48 18.96
CA GLU A 28 -7.93 -16.08 17.79
C GLU A 28 -7.67 -15.05 16.67
N PRO A 29 -6.55 -15.13 15.93
CA PRO A 29 -6.33 -14.27 14.76
C PRO A 29 -7.37 -14.54 13.67
N CYS A 30 -8.06 -13.49 13.25
CA CYS A 30 -9.10 -13.51 12.23
C CYS A 30 -8.76 -12.55 11.08
N THR A 31 -9.22 -12.90 9.88
CA THR A 31 -9.18 -12.04 8.71
C THR A 31 -10.58 -11.86 8.14
N THR A 32 -11.00 -10.61 7.99
CA THR A 32 -12.25 -10.24 7.34
C THR A 32 -11.98 -9.45 6.07
N LEU A 33 -12.67 -9.78 4.98
CA LEU A 33 -12.63 -9.01 3.75
C LEU A 33 -13.87 -8.11 3.66
N LEU A 34 -13.64 -6.83 3.36
CA LEU A 34 -14.69 -5.83 3.23
C LEU A 34 -14.79 -5.33 1.80
N ASP A 35 -15.93 -5.61 1.17
CA ASP A 35 -16.31 -4.99 -0.10
C ASP A 35 -16.85 -3.58 0.16
N VAL A 36 -16.17 -2.58 -0.42
CA VAL A 36 -16.55 -1.16 -0.32
C VAL A 36 -17.29 -0.65 -1.56
N SER A 37 -17.44 -1.49 -2.60
CA SER A 37 -18.06 -1.12 -3.88
C SER A 37 -19.58 -0.94 -3.80
N LYS A 38 -20.23 -1.58 -2.82
CA LYS A 38 -21.71 -1.58 -2.70
C LYS A 38 -22.30 -0.35 -2.02
N GLY A 39 -21.52 0.72 -1.94
CA GLY A 39 -21.97 2.04 -1.49
C GLY A 39 -21.79 2.29 0.01
N GLU A 40 -22.02 3.54 0.39
CA GLU A 40 -21.64 4.18 1.66
C GLU A 40 -22.23 3.56 2.95
N HIS A 41 -23.18 2.63 2.82
CA HIS A 41 -23.93 2.03 3.93
C HIS A 41 -24.12 0.51 3.86
N GLN A 42 -23.57 -0.17 2.84
CA GLN A 42 -23.76 -1.61 2.63
C GLN A 42 -22.42 -2.31 2.39
N HIS A 43 -21.56 -2.30 3.41
CA HIS A 43 -20.35 -3.12 3.39
C HIS A 43 -20.73 -4.60 3.47
N GLN A 44 -20.16 -5.43 2.59
CA GLN A 44 -20.29 -6.87 2.69
C GLN A 44 -19.06 -7.47 3.35
N TYR A 45 -19.31 -8.24 4.40
CA TYR A 45 -18.31 -8.93 5.18
C TYR A 45 -18.17 -10.35 4.64
N HIS A 46 -16.99 -10.69 4.15
CA HIS A 46 -16.65 -12.06 3.80
C HIS A 46 -15.68 -12.59 4.84
N ALA A 47 -16.21 -13.42 5.75
CA ALA A 47 -15.37 -14.19 6.65
C ALA A 47 -14.54 -15.15 5.79
N CYS A 48 -13.22 -15.09 5.96
CA CYS A 48 -12.35 -16.10 5.38
C CYS A 48 -12.53 -17.38 6.20
N ASP A 49 -13.64 -18.13 6.04
CA ASP A 49 -13.92 -19.35 6.82
C ASP A 49 -13.80 -20.65 6.01
N GLY A 50 -13.74 -20.60 4.67
CA GLY A 50 -13.51 -21.76 3.79
C GLY A 50 -12.13 -21.87 3.13
N ASP A 51 -11.87 -23.01 2.46
CA ASP A 51 -10.62 -23.32 1.72
C ASP A 51 -10.29 -22.30 0.62
N ALA A 52 -11.31 -21.63 0.06
CA ALA A 52 -11.22 -20.59 -0.96
C ALA A 52 -10.26 -19.43 -0.60
N HIS A 53 -10.04 -19.20 0.70
CA HIS A 53 -9.19 -18.12 1.22
C HIS A 53 -8.06 -18.64 2.11
N ALA A 54 -7.70 -19.93 1.99
CA ALA A 54 -6.62 -20.52 2.79
C ALA A 54 -5.26 -19.83 2.62
N LEU A 55 -5.02 -19.16 1.48
CA LEU A 55 -3.78 -18.38 1.26
C LEU A 55 -3.76 -17.06 2.03
N LEU A 56 -4.94 -16.55 2.39
CA LEU A 56 -5.11 -15.36 3.21
C LEU A 56 -5.01 -15.67 4.70
N ARG A 57 -5.18 -16.93 5.11
CA ARG A 57 -5.05 -17.41 6.48
C ARG A 57 -3.71 -18.11 6.70
N ASN A 58 -3.15 -18.01 7.92
CA ASN A 58 -1.96 -18.75 8.36
C ASN A 58 -0.68 -18.52 7.52
N ARG A 59 -0.61 -17.44 6.72
CA ARG A 59 0.57 -17.05 5.94
C ARG A 59 0.88 -15.57 6.16
N ARG A 60 2.17 -15.23 6.14
CA ARG A 60 2.58 -13.82 6.09
C ARG A 60 2.35 -13.32 4.67
N ARG A 61 1.72 -12.16 4.55
CA ARG A 61 1.27 -11.62 3.27
C ARG A 61 1.46 -10.11 3.19
N TRP A 62 1.73 -9.62 1.98
CA TRP A 62 1.90 -8.19 1.72
C TRP A 62 1.27 -7.83 0.38
N MET A 63 0.34 -6.90 0.42
CA MET A 63 -0.43 -6.44 -0.74
C MET A 63 0.45 -5.53 -1.58
N THR A 64 0.32 -5.65 -2.89
CA THR A 64 1.07 -4.81 -3.84
C THR A 64 0.13 -3.90 -4.64
N PRO A 65 0.57 -2.71 -5.06
CA PRO A 65 -0.23 -1.81 -5.89
C PRO A 65 -0.65 -2.40 -7.24
N HIS A 66 0.02 -3.45 -7.71
CA HIS A 66 -0.26 -4.14 -8.98
C HIS A 66 -1.36 -5.21 -8.87
N GLY A 67 -2.01 -5.34 -7.72
CA GLY A 67 -3.07 -6.33 -7.49
C GLY A 67 -2.56 -7.75 -7.20
N TRP A 68 -1.26 -7.92 -6.95
CA TRP A 68 -0.66 -9.18 -6.50
C TRP A 68 -0.39 -9.15 -5.00
N VAL A 69 -0.29 -10.32 -4.38
CA VAL A 69 0.02 -10.47 -2.96
C VAL A 69 1.28 -11.30 -2.80
N LEU A 70 2.32 -10.70 -2.23
CA LEU A 70 3.51 -11.43 -1.78
C LEU A 70 3.10 -12.31 -0.61
N SER A 71 3.37 -13.61 -0.71
CA SER A 71 3.04 -14.59 0.33
C SER A 71 4.31 -15.33 0.74
N CYS A 72 4.44 -15.60 2.04
CA CYS A 72 5.50 -16.41 2.61
C CYS A 72 4.89 -17.53 3.44
N ASP A 73 5.32 -18.76 3.16
CA ASP A 73 5.01 -19.91 4.00
C ASP A 73 5.93 -19.89 5.24
N PRO A 74 5.38 -19.84 6.47
CA PRO A 74 6.21 -19.75 7.67
C PRO A 74 6.98 -21.03 7.97
N SER A 75 6.56 -22.19 7.44
CA SER A 75 7.17 -23.49 7.70
C SER A 75 8.30 -23.82 6.72
N THR A 76 8.08 -23.54 5.44
CA THR A 76 9.04 -23.87 4.37
C THR A 76 9.89 -22.68 3.93
N LEU A 77 9.55 -21.47 4.36
CA LEU A 77 10.15 -20.21 3.90
C LEU A 77 10.01 -19.96 2.38
N ALA A 78 9.17 -20.75 1.70
CA ALA A 78 8.84 -20.55 0.31
C ALA A 78 8.09 -19.21 0.15
N THR A 79 8.52 -18.42 -0.83
CA THR A 79 7.86 -17.16 -1.17
C THR A 79 7.33 -17.19 -2.60
N PHE A 80 6.18 -16.57 -2.82
CA PHE A 80 5.55 -16.47 -4.14
C PHE A 80 4.68 -15.22 -4.20
N LEU A 81 4.46 -14.70 -5.40
CA LEU A 81 3.36 -13.77 -5.67
C LEU A 81 2.12 -14.58 -6.02
N TRP A 82 0.97 -14.18 -5.49
CA TRP A 82 -0.33 -14.76 -5.80
C TRP A 82 -1.27 -13.68 -6.33
N SER A 83 -1.97 -13.99 -7.41
CA SER A 83 -3.04 -13.16 -7.97
C SER A 83 -4.38 -13.54 -7.32
N PRO A 84 -5.03 -12.64 -6.57
CA PRO A 84 -6.34 -12.89 -6.00
C PRO A 84 -7.45 -13.02 -7.05
N GLN A 85 -7.24 -12.49 -8.26
CA GLN A 85 -8.20 -12.57 -9.36
C GLN A 85 -8.09 -13.86 -10.16
N THR A 86 -6.87 -14.20 -10.58
CA THR A 86 -6.64 -15.31 -11.52
C THR A 86 -6.20 -16.59 -10.81
N THR A 87 -5.90 -16.52 -9.51
CA THR A 87 -5.29 -17.58 -8.70
C THR A 87 -3.88 -18.01 -9.13
N GLU A 88 -3.31 -17.32 -10.13
CA GLU A 88 -1.97 -17.55 -10.63
C GLU A 88 -0.93 -17.33 -9.52
N LYS A 89 0.16 -18.10 -9.60
CA LYS A 89 1.29 -17.97 -8.70
C LYS A 89 2.58 -17.81 -9.49
N ILE A 90 3.44 -16.92 -9.01
CA ILE A 90 4.80 -16.74 -9.51
C ILE A 90 5.76 -17.05 -8.38
N ASP A 91 6.53 -18.12 -8.54
CA ASP A 91 7.52 -18.52 -7.55
C ASP A 91 8.66 -17.51 -7.47
N LEU A 92 9.00 -17.15 -6.24
CA LEU A 92 10.12 -16.27 -5.89
C LEU A 92 11.20 -17.11 -5.20
N PRO A 93 12.44 -16.61 -5.09
CA PRO A 93 13.45 -17.26 -4.25
C PRO A 93 12.92 -17.47 -2.82
N PRO A 94 13.15 -18.62 -2.17
CA PRO A 94 12.77 -18.79 -0.77
C PRO A 94 13.61 -17.89 0.13
N LEU A 95 13.07 -17.52 1.29
CA LEU A 95 13.87 -16.92 2.36
C LEU A 95 14.79 -17.99 2.96
N THR A 96 16.00 -17.60 3.38
CA THR A 96 16.89 -18.51 4.11
C THR A 96 16.56 -18.51 5.60
N PRO A 97 16.88 -19.58 6.36
CA PRO A 97 16.70 -19.59 7.81
C PRO A 97 17.31 -18.35 8.49
N GLY A 98 16.52 -17.68 9.35
CA GLY A 98 16.90 -16.43 10.01
C GLY A 98 16.57 -15.15 9.22
N GLN A 99 16.18 -15.24 7.96
CA GLN A 99 15.59 -14.12 7.22
C GLN A 99 14.09 -14.04 7.48
N GLU A 100 13.60 -12.82 7.72
CA GLU A 100 12.18 -12.55 7.93
C GLU A 100 11.84 -11.17 7.39
N ILE A 101 10.85 -11.11 6.50
CA ILE A 101 10.20 -9.86 6.13
C ILE A 101 9.16 -9.56 7.22
N PRO A 102 9.20 -8.39 7.89
CA PRO A 102 8.24 -8.04 8.93
C PRO A 102 6.78 -7.96 8.41
N LEU A 103 5.80 -8.36 9.22
CA LEU A 103 4.38 -8.36 8.84
C LEU A 103 3.85 -6.99 8.35
N HIS A 104 4.25 -5.89 8.97
CA HIS A 104 3.80 -4.54 8.61
C HIS A 104 4.69 -3.86 7.55
N SER A 105 5.36 -4.65 6.71
CA SER A 105 6.14 -4.12 5.59
C SER A 105 5.22 -3.66 4.45
N SER A 106 5.57 -2.58 3.76
CA SER A 106 4.94 -2.27 2.48
C SER A 106 5.62 -3.07 1.37
N CYS A 107 4.87 -3.54 0.37
CA CYS A 107 5.43 -4.33 -0.73
C CYS A 107 5.12 -3.67 -2.08
N SER A 108 6.09 -3.67 -2.99
CA SER A 108 5.97 -3.06 -4.31
C SER A 108 6.77 -3.81 -5.36
N LEU A 109 6.27 -3.77 -6.58
CA LEU A 109 6.85 -4.45 -7.74
C LEU A 109 7.34 -3.40 -8.72
N SER A 110 8.52 -3.58 -9.31
CA SER A 110 9.10 -2.60 -10.23
C SER A 110 8.31 -2.42 -11.53
N GLY A 111 7.38 -3.33 -11.80
CA GLY A 111 6.44 -3.30 -12.92
C GLY A 111 5.50 -4.51 -12.85
N LYS A 112 4.69 -4.69 -13.90
CA LYS A 112 3.77 -5.81 -14.01
C LYS A 112 4.51 -7.15 -13.92
N PRO A 113 4.01 -8.13 -13.13
CA PRO A 113 4.59 -9.47 -13.06
C PRO A 113 4.50 -10.18 -14.40
N THR A 114 5.56 -10.07 -15.20
CA THR A 114 5.63 -10.60 -16.57
C THR A 114 6.87 -11.48 -16.71
N ALA A 115 6.93 -12.26 -17.79
CA ALA A 115 8.07 -13.12 -18.10
C ALA A 115 9.39 -12.35 -18.35
N ALA A 116 9.31 -11.04 -18.64
CA ALA A 116 10.48 -10.18 -18.92
C ALA A 116 11.34 -9.86 -17.69
N GLY A 117 10.86 -10.24 -16.50
CA GLY A 117 11.54 -10.04 -15.23
C GLY A 117 11.24 -8.71 -14.58
N PHE A 118 11.27 -8.69 -13.25
CA PHE A 118 10.91 -7.55 -12.41
C PHE A 118 11.55 -7.71 -11.01
N THR A 119 11.51 -6.65 -10.21
CA THR A 119 12.03 -6.66 -8.84
C THR A 119 10.88 -6.57 -7.85
N VAL A 120 10.89 -7.44 -6.84
CA VAL A 120 10.00 -7.36 -5.66
C VAL A 120 10.76 -6.62 -4.57
N VAL A 121 10.14 -5.64 -3.93
CA VAL A 121 10.74 -4.88 -2.81
C VAL A 121 9.75 -4.80 -1.66
N ALA A 122 10.19 -5.17 -0.46
CA ALA A 122 9.45 -5.01 0.79
C ALA A 122 10.20 -4.07 1.73
N VAL A 123 9.54 -3.01 2.22
CA VAL A 123 10.14 -2.00 3.10
C VAL A 123 9.94 -2.40 4.55
N GLU A 124 11.02 -2.54 5.33
CA GLU A 124 10.89 -2.80 6.76
C GLU A 124 10.34 -1.56 7.48
N PRO A 125 9.25 -1.68 8.27
CA PRO A 125 8.71 -0.56 9.02
C PRO A 125 9.69 -0.13 10.11
N GLU A 126 9.82 1.19 10.33
CA GLU A 126 10.61 1.82 11.40
C GLU A 126 12.12 1.47 11.41
N LYS A 127 12.60 0.80 10.36
CA LYS A 127 14.00 0.44 10.16
C LYS A 127 14.51 1.04 8.87
N THR A 128 15.83 1.15 8.78
CA THR A 128 16.53 1.70 7.61
C THR A 128 16.94 0.58 6.65
N ALA A 129 16.01 -0.33 6.34
CA ALA A 129 16.27 -1.44 5.45
C ALA A 129 15.08 -1.82 4.57
N VAL A 130 15.39 -2.41 3.42
CA VAL A 130 14.43 -3.05 2.51
C VAL A 130 14.89 -4.46 2.20
N TRP A 131 13.95 -5.35 1.91
CA TRP A 131 14.19 -6.65 1.31
C TRP A 131 13.88 -6.58 -0.18
N TYR A 132 14.70 -7.19 -1.02
CA TYR A 132 14.38 -7.32 -2.43
C TYR A 132 14.86 -8.64 -3.02
N CYS A 133 14.21 -9.02 -4.11
CA CYS A 133 14.69 -10.09 -5.00
C CYS A 133 14.34 -9.75 -6.46
N HIS A 134 15.12 -10.30 -7.38
CA HIS A 134 14.83 -10.23 -8.81
C HIS A 134 14.08 -11.49 -9.27
N VAL A 135 13.09 -11.28 -10.11
CA VAL A 135 12.26 -12.31 -10.73
C VAL A 135 12.53 -12.27 -12.24
N GLY A 136 12.57 -13.44 -12.88
CA GLY A 136 12.96 -13.58 -14.29
C GLY A 136 14.42 -14.05 -14.46
N GLY A 137 14.79 -14.44 -15.69
CA GLY A 137 16.10 -15.05 -15.99
C GLY A 137 16.22 -16.53 -15.62
N ASN A 138 17.36 -17.14 -15.98
CA ASN A 138 17.64 -18.56 -15.70
C ASN A 138 17.66 -18.83 -14.19
N ALA A 139 16.92 -19.83 -13.74
CA ALA A 139 16.74 -20.14 -12.31
C ALA A 139 18.05 -20.44 -11.56
N SER A 140 19.11 -20.89 -12.26
CA SER A 140 20.40 -21.25 -11.68
C SER A 140 21.27 -20.07 -11.24
N ASP A 141 21.01 -18.85 -11.74
CA ASP A 141 21.79 -17.64 -11.42
C ASP A 141 20.99 -16.61 -10.61
N ARG A 142 19.80 -16.97 -10.12
CA ARG A 142 18.96 -16.02 -9.36
C ARG A 142 19.54 -15.78 -7.96
N PRO A 143 19.95 -14.54 -7.62
CA PRO A 143 20.26 -14.23 -6.25
C PRO A 143 19.00 -14.42 -5.38
N GLY A 144 19.18 -14.93 -4.17
CA GLY A 144 18.11 -15.05 -3.18
C GLY A 144 17.62 -13.68 -2.69
N TRP A 145 16.77 -13.69 -1.66
CA TRP A 145 16.38 -12.45 -0.99
C TRP A 145 17.60 -11.73 -0.40
N VAL A 146 17.71 -10.44 -0.71
CA VAL A 146 18.77 -9.57 -0.21
C VAL A 146 18.14 -8.51 0.70
N ARG A 147 18.73 -8.35 1.89
CA ARG A 147 18.42 -7.23 2.77
C ARG A 147 19.40 -6.09 2.49
N TYR A 148 18.88 -4.95 2.08
CA TYR A 148 19.64 -3.75 1.79
C TYR A 148 19.38 -2.69 2.84
N GLU A 149 20.43 -2.25 3.53
CA GLU A 149 20.37 -1.12 4.45
C GLU A 149 20.61 0.19 3.70
N TYR A 150 19.86 1.22 4.06
CA TYR A 150 19.93 2.54 3.44
C TYR A 150 20.12 3.64 4.49
N ASP A 151 20.56 4.81 4.05
CA ASP A 151 20.57 6.01 4.88
C ASP A 151 19.94 7.16 4.10
N VAL A 152 18.80 7.65 4.60
CA VAL A 152 18.05 8.78 4.05
C VAL A 152 18.11 10.01 4.97
N GLY A 153 19.06 10.01 5.92
CA GLY A 153 19.32 11.08 6.87
C GLY A 153 18.59 10.92 8.19
N SER A 154 18.58 12.00 8.98
CA SER A 154 17.97 12.03 10.31
C SER A 154 16.95 13.16 10.44
N VAL A 155 16.05 13.00 11.41
CA VAL A 155 15.13 14.03 11.89
C VAL A 155 15.52 14.40 13.32
N THR A 156 15.53 15.70 13.63
CA THR A 156 15.75 16.19 14.99
C THR A 156 14.41 16.58 15.59
N PHE A 157 14.01 15.89 16.65
CA PHE A 157 12.79 16.21 17.37
C PHE A 157 12.99 17.45 18.26
N PRO A 158 11.90 18.15 18.64
CA PRO A 158 11.97 19.21 19.63
C PRO A 158 12.64 18.74 20.92
N VAL A 159 13.30 19.65 21.63
CA VAL A 159 14.00 19.34 22.88
C VAL A 159 12.99 18.91 23.93
N VAL A 160 13.11 17.69 24.44
CA VAL A 160 12.33 17.19 25.59
C VAL A 160 13.32 16.97 26.73
N ASN A 161 13.09 17.60 27.90
CA ASN A 161 13.95 17.50 29.08
C ASN A 161 15.44 17.82 28.79
N ASP A 162 15.72 18.93 28.11
CA ASP A 162 17.07 19.37 27.70
C ASP A 162 17.86 18.38 26.83
N ARG A 163 17.20 17.36 26.26
CA ARG A 163 17.79 16.40 25.33
C ARG A 163 17.25 16.58 23.93
N ARG A 164 18.16 16.77 22.98
CA ARG A 164 17.85 16.67 21.54
C ARG A 164 17.75 15.19 21.20
N ILE A 165 16.58 14.73 20.81
CA ILE A 165 16.38 13.37 20.31
C ILE A 165 16.55 13.42 18.79
N GLN A 166 17.50 12.64 18.29
CA GLN A 166 17.64 12.41 16.84
C GLN A 166 17.08 11.05 16.50
N GLY A 167 16.17 11.00 15.52
CA GLY A 167 15.69 9.77 14.91
C GLY A 167 16.27 9.62 13.52
N LYS A 168 16.54 8.38 13.08
CA LYS A 168 16.81 8.12 11.67
C LYS A 168 15.51 8.29 10.88
N LYS A 169 15.60 8.89 9.69
CA LYS A 169 14.50 8.84 8.73
C LYS A 169 14.45 7.44 8.15
N PHE A 170 13.25 6.91 7.99
CA PHE A 170 13.01 5.62 7.35
C PHE A 170 12.01 5.81 6.22
N ILE A 171 12.14 4.97 5.19
CA ILE A 171 11.20 4.87 4.09
C ILE A 171 9.97 4.12 4.63
N THR A 172 8.78 4.66 4.38
CA THR A 172 7.52 4.02 4.78
C THR A 172 6.97 3.18 3.62
N ARG A 173 7.06 3.71 2.40
CA ARG A 173 6.60 3.08 1.18
C ARG A 173 7.44 3.48 -0.02
N LEU A 174 7.43 2.60 -1.01
CA LEU A 174 7.95 2.83 -2.35
C LEU A 174 6.81 2.77 -3.37
N THR A 175 6.82 3.66 -4.36
CA THR A 175 5.91 3.60 -5.51
C THR A 175 6.74 3.38 -6.76
N ALA A 176 6.47 2.28 -7.47
CA ALA A 176 7.22 1.92 -8.65
C ALA A 176 6.71 2.67 -9.88
N VAL A 177 7.59 3.31 -10.64
CA VAL A 177 7.29 3.91 -11.94
C VAL A 177 8.48 3.65 -12.87
N GLY A 178 8.22 3.02 -14.01
CA GLY A 178 9.27 2.76 -15.02
C GLY A 178 10.47 1.98 -14.50
N GLY A 179 10.27 1.00 -13.61
CA GLY A 179 11.35 0.19 -13.02
C GLY A 179 12.08 0.83 -11.83
N LYS A 180 11.81 2.10 -11.52
CA LYS A 180 12.38 2.83 -10.38
C LYS A 180 11.38 2.92 -9.24
N PHE A 181 11.86 3.01 -8.01
CA PHE A 181 11.02 3.14 -6.83
C PHE A 181 11.17 4.51 -6.20
N TYR A 182 10.07 5.23 -6.08
CA TYR A 182 10.01 6.59 -5.57
C TYR A 182 9.50 6.63 -4.13
N PHE A 183 10.09 7.47 -3.28
CA PHE A 183 9.66 7.67 -1.89
C PHE A 183 9.82 9.12 -1.44
N PHE A 184 9.05 9.51 -0.43
CA PHE A 184 9.12 10.85 0.12
C PHE A 184 10.38 11.00 0.99
N LYS A 185 11.32 11.87 0.58
CA LYS A 185 12.60 12.08 1.30
C LYS A 185 12.59 13.34 2.15
N SER A 186 12.10 14.44 1.59
CA SER A 186 11.87 15.73 2.26
C SER A 186 10.76 16.51 1.54
N HIS A 187 10.43 17.69 2.05
CA HIS A 187 9.43 18.56 1.41
C HIS A 187 9.82 18.97 -0.03
N ASP A 188 11.11 19.04 -0.33
CA ASP A 188 11.69 19.56 -1.57
C ASP A 188 12.53 18.53 -2.35
N GLU A 189 12.57 17.27 -1.88
CA GLU A 189 13.28 16.18 -2.56
C GLU A 189 12.43 14.92 -2.64
N LEU A 190 12.46 14.32 -3.82
CA LEU A 190 11.95 13.00 -4.11
C LEU A 190 13.11 12.00 -4.05
N GLY A 191 12.99 10.97 -3.22
CA GLY A 191 13.96 9.88 -3.17
C GLY A 191 13.69 8.84 -4.26
N VAL A 192 14.75 8.25 -4.79
CA VAL A 192 14.69 7.20 -5.82
C VAL A 192 15.58 6.03 -5.42
N LEU A 193 15.04 4.82 -5.47
CA LEU A 193 15.76 3.56 -5.36
C LEU A 193 15.69 2.80 -6.69
N GLU A 194 16.84 2.33 -7.15
CA GLU A 194 16.99 1.43 -8.29
C GLU A 194 17.72 0.18 -7.82
N PHE A 195 17.35 -0.99 -8.35
CA PHE A 195 17.91 -2.27 -7.93
C PHE A 195 18.72 -2.97 -9.03
N SER A 196 18.93 -2.33 -10.18
CA SER A 196 19.68 -2.89 -11.30
C SER A 196 20.78 -1.91 -11.74
N PRO A 197 22.07 -2.34 -11.83
CA PRO A 197 22.58 -3.69 -11.54
C PRO A 197 22.74 -4.00 -10.04
N ALA A 198 22.68 -2.98 -9.16
CA ALA A 198 22.75 -3.10 -7.71
C ALA A 198 21.90 -1.98 -7.06
N PRO A 199 21.55 -2.10 -5.76
CA PRO A 199 20.83 -1.04 -5.06
C PRO A 199 21.55 0.30 -5.13
N LEU A 200 20.90 1.29 -5.74
CA LEU A 200 21.37 2.66 -5.85
C LEU A 200 20.31 3.61 -5.30
N HIS A 201 20.74 4.44 -4.34
CA HIS A 201 19.95 5.54 -3.81
C HIS A 201 20.35 6.86 -4.48
N SER A 202 19.35 7.59 -4.96
CA SER A 202 19.50 8.96 -5.46
C SER A 202 18.33 9.84 -5.04
N SER A 203 18.43 11.15 -5.28
CA SER A 203 17.30 12.06 -5.09
C SER A 203 17.17 13.04 -6.24
N VAL A 204 15.94 13.51 -6.43
CA VAL A 204 15.58 14.54 -7.40
C VAL A 204 14.98 15.71 -6.64
N PRO A 205 15.50 16.94 -6.82
CA PRO A 205 14.86 18.12 -6.23
C PRO A 205 13.52 18.36 -6.92
N VAL A 206 12.46 18.55 -6.13
CA VAL A 206 11.10 18.80 -6.59
C VAL A 206 10.47 19.87 -5.70
N ARG A 207 9.94 20.95 -6.27
CA ARG A 207 9.27 22.01 -5.51
C ARG A 207 8.15 21.44 -4.65
N ALA A 208 8.16 21.77 -3.36
CA ALA A 208 7.14 21.37 -2.41
C ALA A 208 5.73 21.83 -2.83
N VAL A 209 4.73 21.02 -2.52
CA VAL A 209 3.31 21.42 -2.59
C VAL A 209 3.05 22.50 -1.54
N GLU A 210 2.32 23.55 -1.93
CA GLU A 210 1.90 24.61 -1.03
C GLU A 210 0.87 24.09 -0.04
N ARG A 211 1.05 24.44 1.25
CA ARG A 211 0.13 24.02 2.30
C ARG A 211 -1.08 24.95 2.35
N PRO A 212 -2.31 24.44 2.27
CA PRO A 212 -3.49 25.25 2.50
C PRO A 212 -3.46 25.91 3.90
N PRO A 213 -4.04 27.10 4.08
CA PRO A 213 -4.15 27.75 5.39
C PRO A 213 -4.76 26.81 6.45
N GLY A 214 -4.22 26.84 7.67
CA GLY A 214 -4.67 25.99 8.78
C GLY A 214 -4.03 24.60 8.81
N THR A 215 -3.34 24.17 7.75
CA THR A 215 -2.64 22.88 7.70
C THR A 215 -1.42 22.89 8.62
N THR A 216 -1.38 22.01 9.60
CA THR A 216 -0.20 21.81 10.46
C THR A 216 0.62 20.60 10.02
N CYS A 217 -0.01 19.60 9.41
CA CYS A 217 0.62 18.37 8.93
C CYS A 217 0.07 17.98 7.56
N MET A 218 0.90 17.31 6.76
CA MET A 218 0.49 16.70 5.50
C MET A 218 0.78 15.20 5.56
N ALA A 219 -0.14 14.40 5.03
CA ALA A 219 0.07 12.98 4.81
C ALA A 219 0.26 12.74 3.29
N PRO A 220 1.50 12.77 2.77
CA PRO A 220 1.75 12.50 1.36
C PRO A 220 1.72 11.00 1.08
N SER A 221 1.16 10.62 -0.07
CA SER A 221 1.20 9.26 -0.56
C SER A 221 1.29 9.23 -2.08
N PHE A 222 2.18 8.40 -2.60
CA PHE A 222 2.43 8.30 -4.03
C PHE A 222 1.62 7.18 -4.67
N VAL A 223 1.18 7.41 -5.91
CA VAL A 223 0.42 6.46 -6.70
C VAL A 223 1.01 6.42 -8.10
N GLU A 224 1.18 5.23 -8.65
CA GLU A 224 1.48 5.07 -10.06
C GLU A 224 0.17 5.00 -10.83
N LEU A 225 0.09 5.75 -11.92
CA LEU A 225 -1.02 5.70 -12.86
C LEU A 225 -0.48 5.92 -14.27
N GLY A 226 -0.58 4.90 -15.13
CA GLY A 226 -0.28 5.02 -16.55
C GLY A 226 1.20 5.30 -16.87
N GLY A 227 2.13 4.85 -16.03
CA GLY A 227 3.56 5.13 -16.14
C GLY A 227 3.96 6.49 -15.58
N GLU A 228 3.06 7.18 -14.87
CA GLU A 228 3.29 8.50 -14.30
C GLU A 228 3.13 8.48 -12.77
N LEU A 229 3.90 9.32 -12.08
CA LEU A 229 3.88 9.42 -10.63
C LEU A 229 2.92 10.53 -10.18
N TYR A 230 1.95 10.14 -9.37
CA TYR A 230 1.01 11.04 -8.71
C TYR A 230 1.30 11.11 -7.20
N LEU A 231 0.99 12.25 -6.59
CA LEU A 231 0.98 12.51 -5.16
C LEU A 231 -0.45 12.85 -4.75
N ALA A 232 -1.06 12.04 -3.89
CA ALA A 232 -2.20 12.48 -3.11
C ALA A 232 -1.71 12.92 -1.73
N SER A 233 -2.10 14.11 -1.30
CA SER A 233 -1.71 14.66 -0.02
C SER A 233 -2.95 15.09 0.75
N ALA A 234 -3.22 14.42 1.86
CA ALA A 234 -4.21 14.90 2.80
C ALA A 234 -3.63 16.04 3.64
N PHE A 235 -4.46 17.04 3.91
CA PHE A 235 -4.12 18.22 4.71
C PHE A 235 -4.77 18.09 6.08
N LEU A 236 -3.95 18.07 7.13
CA LEU A 236 -4.38 17.78 8.49
C LEU A 236 -4.12 18.97 9.40
N HIS A 237 -5.04 19.18 10.33
CA HIS A 237 -4.83 20.04 11.49
C HIS A 237 -4.59 19.16 12.72
N TYR A 238 -3.51 19.45 13.45
CA TYR A 238 -3.12 18.83 14.70
C TYR A 238 -3.13 19.89 15.79
N ASP A 239 -3.70 19.55 16.94
CA ASP A 239 -3.53 20.30 18.18
C ASP A 239 -2.67 19.50 19.19
N SER A 240 -2.60 19.97 20.43
CA SER A 240 -1.84 19.30 21.49
C SER A 240 -2.31 17.88 21.83
N GLY A 241 -3.48 17.45 21.36
CA GLY A 241 -4.07 16.13 21.57
C GLY A 241 -3.95 15.16 20.39
N GLY A 242 -3.44 15.59 19.22
CA GLY A 242 -3.31 14.75 18.02
C GLY A 242 -3.98 15.38 16.79
N ALA A 243 -4.22 14.56 15.75
CA ALA A 243 -4.94 15.01 14.56
C ALA A 243 -6.38 15.33 14.94
N THR A 244 -6.80 16.59 14.77
CA THR A 244 -8.14 17.02 15.15
C THR A 244 -9.09 17.13 13.98
N SER A 245 -8.58 17.41 12.78
CA SER A 245 -9.43 17.49 11.60
C SER A 245 -8.67 17.27 10.28
N VAL A 246 -9.43 16.80 9.30
CA VAL A 246 -9.00 16.68 7.91
C VAL A 246 -9.54 17.87 7.14
N LEU A 247 -8.64 18.73 6.67
CA LEU A 247 -8.98 19.96 5.94
C LEU A 247 -9.27 19.71 4.46
N GLY A 248 -8.79 18.59 3.91
CA GLY A 248 -9.02 18.22 2.52
C GLY A 248 -7.93 17.28 2.00
N CYS A 249 -7.97 17.03 0.69
CA CYS A 249 -6.97 16.24 -0.02
C CYS A 249 -6.70 16.90 -1.38
N GLY A 250 -5.43 17.03 -1.74
CA GLY A 250 -5.01 17.49 -3.06
C GLY A 250 -4.32 16.37 -3.83
N VAL A 251 -4.59 16.28 -5.13
CA VAL A 251 -3.91 15.33 -6.04
C VAL A 251 -3.04 16.11 -7.02
N TYR A 252 -1.82 15.62 -7.20
CA TYR A 252 -0.79 16.28 -8.00
C TYR A 252 -0.10 15.25 -8.89
N LYS A 253 0.19 15.63 -10.13
CA LYS A 253 1.03 14.88 -11.06
C LYS A 253 2.46 15.43 -11.02
N LEU A 254 3.46 14.55 -11.03
CA LEU A 254 4.86 14.97 -11.11
C LEU A 254 5.20 15.48 -12.53
N ASP A 255 5.63 16.73 -12.63
CA ASP A 255 6.33 17.28 -13.80
C ASP A 255 7.83 17.19 -13.52
N LEU A 256 8.46 16.10 -13.99
CA LEU A 256 9.88 15.83 -13.73
C LEU A 256 10.80 16.85 -14.42
N ALA A 257 10.43 17.33 -15.62
CA ALA A 257 11.20 18.33 -16.35
C ALA A 257 11.16 19.69 -15.65
N GLY A 258 9.96 20.10 -15.21
CA GLY A 258 9.75 21.31 -14.42
C GLY A 258 10.11 21.16 -12.94
N LYS A 259 10.46 19.96 -12.47
CA LYS A 259 10.80 19.62 -11.08
C LYS A 259 9.74 20.12 -10.09
N ARG A 260 8.48 19.85 -10.36
CA ARG A 260 7.35 20.36 -9.56
C ARG A 260 6.17 19.40 -9.55
N TRP A 261 5.31 19.57 -8.55
CA TRP A 261 4.00 18.94 -8.47
C TRP A 261 2.96 19.84 -9.13
N CYS A 262 2.26 19.31 -10.14
CA CYS A 262 1.17 20.00 -10.84
C CYS A 262 -0.17 19.49 -10.32
N LYS A 263 -0.97 20.36 -9.71
CA LYS A 263 -2.30 19.98 -9.22
C LYS A 263 -3.19 19.50 -10.37
N VAL A 264 -3.93 18.42 -10.15
CA VAL A 264 -4.93 17.89 -11.09
C VAL A 264 -6.29 17.87 -10.42
N SER A 265 -7.34 18.12 -11.20
CA SER A 265 -8.75 18.01 -10.76
C SER A 265 -9.42 16.74 -11.28
N ASP A 266 -8.76 16.00 -12.17
CA ASP A 266 -9.32 14.84 -12.83
C ASP A 266 -8.25 13.74 -13.05
N ILE A 267 -8.53 12.54 -12.56
CA ILE A 267 -7.75 11.31 -12.81
C ILE A 267 -8.55 10.30 -13.66
N GLY A 268 -9.70 10.69 -14.19
CA GLY A 268 -10.57 9.90 -15.06
C GLY A 268 -11.33 8.80 -14.31
N ASP A 269 -11.54 7.66 -14.99
CA ASP A 269 -12.13 6.45 -14.41
C ASP A 269 -11.15 5.71 -13.47
N ARG A 270 -10.63 6.41 -12.48
CA ARG A 270 -9.67 5.88 -11.52
C ARG A 270 -10.09 6.24 -10.11
N ALA A 271 -9.83 5.31 -9.21
CA ALA A 271 -9.88 5.52 -7.77
C ALA A 271 -8.48 5.32 -7.21
N PHE A 272 -8.03 6.25 -6.36
CA PHE A 272 -6.80 6.06 -5.59
C PHE A 272 -7.16 5.47 -4.23
N LEU A 273 -6.51 4.37 -3.85
CA LEU A 273 -6.79 3.64 -2.61
C LEU A 273 -5.55 3.63 -1.73
N MET A 274 -5.71 4.04 -0.47
CA MET A 274 -4.60 4.32 0.43
C MET A 274 -4.87 3.86 1.86
N CYS A 275 -3.83 3.38 2.52
CA CYS A 275 -3.70 3.26 3.97
C CYS A 275 -2.43 4.02 4.40
N PRO A 276 -2.42 4.79 5.50
CA PRO A 276 -1.22 5.45 6.01
C PRO A 276 -0.08 4.45 6.14
N LEU A 277 1.13 4.89 5.77
CA LEU A 277 2.40 4.18 5.94
C LEU A 277 2.56 2.84 5.18
N TYR A 278 1.50 2.06 4.92
CA TYR A 278 1.59 0.69 4.42
C TYR A 278 1.23 0.49 2.93
N PHE A 279 0.15 1.08 2.43
CA PHE A 279 -0.31 0.83 1.05
C PHE A 279 -0.84 2.04 0.28
N SER A 280 -0.48 2.15 -1.01
CA SER A 280 -1.18 3.01 -1.99
C SER A 280 -1.15 2.40 -3.37
N GLY A 281 -2.27 2.47 -4.06
CA GLY A 281 -2.38 2.08 -5.46
C GLY A 281 -3.60 2.71 -6.12
N CYS A 282 -3.87 2.29 -7.36
CA CYS A 282 -5.07 2.69 -8.09
C CYS A 282 -5.74 1.49 -8.73
N CYS A 283 -7.01 1.65 -9.09
CA CYS A 283 -7.72 0.71 -9.95
C CYS A 283 -8.75 1.46 -10.82
N SER A 284 -9.35 0.79 -11.80
CA SER A 284 -10.54 1.30 -12.49
C SER A 284 -11.66 1.50 -11.47
N ALA A 285 -12.29 2.67 -11.46
CA ALA A 285 -13.34 2.95 -10.51
C ALA A 285 -14.64 2.25 -10.90
N THR A 286 -15.12 2.46 -12.12
CA THR A 286 -16.40 1.90 -12.60
C THR A 286 -16.39 0.39 -12.67
N ALA A 287 -15.31 -0.25 -13.14
CA ALA A 287 -15.19 -1.71 -13.15
C ALA A 287 -15.21 -2.31 -11.74
N SER A 288 -14.80 -1.54 -10.75
CA SER A 288 -14.77 -1.90 -9.33
C SER A 288 -15.97 -1.40 -8.54
N GLY A 289 -16.98 -0.82 -9.19
CA GLY A 289 -18.15 -0.23 -8.51
C GLY A 289 -17.81 0.96 -7.59
N LEU A 290 -16.62 1.54 -7.71
CA LEU A 290 -16.22 2.73 -6.98
C LEU A 290 -16.62 4.00 -7.74
N ARG A 291 -16.61 5.12 -7.02
CA ARG A 291 -16.79 6.44 -7.64
C ARG A 291 -15.51 6.82 -8.39
N PRO A 292 -15.61 7.23 -9.67
CA PRO A 292 -14.45 7.74 -10.41
C PRO A 292 -13.97 9.07 -9.83
N ASN A 293 -12.74 9.42 -10.16
CA ASN A 293 -12.10 10.66 -9.75
C ASN A 293 -12.10 10.91 -8.23
N CYS A 294 -11.85 9.84 -7.44
CA CYS A 294 -11.91 9.88 -5.99
C CYS A 294 -10.66 9.29 -5.33
N VAL A 295 -10.35 9.76 -4.12
CA VAL A 295 -9.34 9.19 -3.22
C VAL A 295 -10.04 8.53 -2.03
N TYR A 296 -9.75 7.26 -1.80
CA TYR A 296 -10.23 6.43 -0.70
C TYR A 296 -9.09 6.22 0.30
N TRP A 297 -9.19 6.84 1.48
CA TRP A 297 -8.12 6.87 2.47
C TRP A 297 -8.59 6.28 3.80
N MET A 298 -8.09 5.08 4.13
CA MET A 298 -8.43 4.38 5.36
C MET A 298 -7.50 4.81 6.50
N GLY A 299 -8.03 5.22 7.66
CA GLY A 299 -7.28 5.44 8.89
C GLY A 299 -6.34 6.65 8.92
N LEU A 300 -6.67 7.70 8.17
CA LEU A 300 -5.85 8.89 8.00
C LEU A 300 -5.45 9.62 9.31
N CYS A 301 -6.27 9.52 10.36
CA CYS A 301 -6.07 10.20 11.64
C CYS A 301 -5.78 9.21 12.79
N ASP A 302 -5.11 8.10 12.49
CA ASP A 302 -4.91 6.98 13.43
C ASP A 302 -6.25 6.42 13.95
N ASP A 303 -7.30 6.51 13.13
CA ASP A 303 -8.64 5.98 13.37
C ASP A 303 -8.95 4.80 12.44
N ASP A 304 -10.11 4.16 12.63
CA ASP A 304 -10.60 3.08 11.77
C ASP A 304 -11.58 3.59 10.69
N LEU A 305 -11.45 4.86 10.27
CA LEU A 305 -12.41 5.51 9.38
C LEU A 305 -11.89 5.61 7.95
N LEU A 306 -12.76 5.26 7.00
CA LEU A 306 -12.54 5.47 5.57
C LEU A 306 -13.03 6.85 5.15
N ARG A 307 -12.14 7.65 4.58
CA ARG A 307 -12.45 8.97 4.03
C ARG A 307 -12.43 8.93 2.51
N VAL A 308 -13.47 9.49 1.89
CA VAL A 308 -13.62 9.54 0.43
C VAL A 308 -13.61 10.99 -0.03
N PHE A 309 -12.55 11.37 -0.74
CA PHE A 309 -12.36 12.70 -1.30
C PHE A 309 -12.73 12.69 -2.77
N ASP A 310 -13.57 13.62 -3.18
CA ASP A 310 -13.83 13.92 -4.59
C ASP A 310 -12.80 14.93 -5.06
N ILE A 311 -12.05 14.63 -6.12
CA ILE A 311 -10.91 15.45 -6.56
C ILE A 311 -11.38 16.73 -7.26
N ASP A 312 -12.57 16.72 -7.87
CA ASP A 312 -13.13 17.87 -8.60
C ASP A 312 -13.91 18.83 -7.68
N ARG A 313 -14.43 18.35 -6.55
CA ARG A 313 -15.20 19.18 -5.61
C ARG A 313 -14.29 20.02 -4.70
N ASN A 314 -14.84 21.12 -4.20
CA ASN A 314 -14.18 22.04 -3.26
C ASN A 314 -13.39 21.30 -2.17
N GLU A 315 -12.14 21.71 -2.00
CA GLU A 315 -11.24 21.26 -0.94
C GLU A 315 -11.95 21.36 0.42
N GLY A 316 -12.17 20.22 1.08
CA GLY A 316 -12.72 20.16 2.43
C GLY A 316 -14.00 19.35 2.58
N THR A 317 -14.71 19.03 1.49
CA THR A 317 -15.85 18.12 1.55
C THR A 317 -15.39 16.68 1.30
N HIS A 318 -15.59 15.79 2.26
CA HIS A 318 -15.27 14.37 2.12
C HIS A 318 -16.32 13.51 2.81
N GLY A 319 -16.58 12.33 2.25
CA GLY A 319 -17.37 11.29 2.91
C GLY A 319 -16.56 10.64 4.02
N VAL A 320 -17.20 10.27 5.12
CA VAL A 320 -16.60 9.53 6.23
C VAL A 320 -17.45 8.29 6.48
N HIS A 321 -16.82 7.12 6.43
CA HIS A 321 -17.46 5.83 6.60
C HIS A 321 -16.70 5.02 7.65
N ASP A 322 -17.41 4.19 8.40
CA ASP A 322 -16.82 3.21 9.30
C ASP A 322 -17.07 1.82 8.70
N PRO A 323 -16.16 1.33 7.83
CA PRO A 323 -16.30 0.02 7.23
C PRO A 323 -16.10 -1.11 8.25
N CYS A 324 -15.42 -0.83 9.36
CA CYS A 324 -15.04 -1.80 10.38
C CYS A 324 -16.04 -1.85 11.55
N LYS A 325 -17.13 -1.07 11.53
CA LYS A 325 -18.09 -0.94 12.65
C LYS A 325 -18.60 -2.28 13.21
N ASP A 326 -18.83 -3.26 12.33
CA ASP A 326 -19.42 -4.56 12.68
C ASP A 326 -18.35 -5.65 12.90
N ILE A 327 -17.06 -5.32 12.72
CA ILE A 327 -15.96 -6.22 13.10
C ILE A 327 -15.81 -6.12 14.61
N SER A 328 -15.85 -7.26 15.31
CA SER A 328 -15.53 -7.34 16.74
C SER A 328 -14.03 -7.61 16.92
N GLY A 329 -13.44 -7.08 17.99
CA GLY A 329 -12.01 -7.29 18.28
C GLY A 329 -11.17 -6.01 18.35
N ALA A 330 -10.03 -6.12 19.03
CA ALA A 330 -8.98 -5.11 19.10
C ALA A 330 -7.94 -5.31 17.97
N ASN A 331 -6.96 -4.39 17.89
CA ASN A 331 -5.81 -4.47 16.97
C ASN A 331 -6.18 -4.65 15.49
N ARG A 332 -7.05 -3.77 14.98
CA ARG A 332 -7.47 -3.81 13.59
C ARG A 332 -6.37 -3.24 12.72
N ASN A 333 -5.95 -4.01 11.72
CA ASN A 333 -5.06 -3.52 10.67
C ASN A 333 -5.75 -3.73 9.32
N ALA A 334 -6.10 -2.62 8.67
CA ALA A 334 -6.80 -2.61 7.40
C ALA A 334 -5.84 -2.23 6.26
N VAL A 335 -5.76 -3.08 5.23
CA VAL A 335 -4.95 -2.83 4.04
C VAL A 335 -5.74 -3.16 2.78
N TRP A 336 -5.60 -2.33 1.75
CA TRP A 336 -6.25 -2.57 0.46
C TRP A 336 -5.63 -3.75 -0.27
N MET A 337 -6.48 -4.60 -0.83
CA MET A 337 -6.13 -5.58 -1.85
C MET A 337 -6.80 -5.16 -3.16
N LEU A 338 -5.99 -4.97 -4.20
CA LEU A 338 -6.45 -4.40 -5.47
C LEU A 338 -6.72 -5.48 -6.52
N PRO A 339 -7.59 -5.20 -7.50
CA PRO A 339 -7.61 -5.94 -8.75
C PRO A 339 -6.26 -5.79 -9.47
N SER A 340 -5.85 -6.79 -10.24
CA SER A 340 -4.79 -6.60 -11.23
C SER A 340 -5.35 -5.85 -12.43
N ASP A 341 -4.62 -4.83 -12.90
CA ASP A 341 -5.01 -4.10 -14.10
C ASP A 341 -4.81 -4.99 -15.34
N GLU A 342 -5.89 -5.66 -15.77
CA GLU A 342 -5.98 -6.21 -17.13
C GLU A 342 -6.16 -5.07 -18.16
N PRO A 343 -5.60 -5.24 -19.38
CA PRO A 343 -5.44 -4.19 -20.38
C PRO A 343 -6.73 -3.51 -20.86
#